data_AF-A0A413F4L8-F1
#
_entry.id   AF-A0A413F4L8-F1
#
_cell.length_a   1.000
_cell.length_b   1.000
_cell.length_c   1.000
_cell.angle_alpha   90.00
_cell.angle_beta   90.00
_cell.angle_gamma   90.00
#
_symmetry.space_group_name_H-M   'P 1'
#
loop_
_entity.id
_entity.type
_entity.pdbx_description
1 polymer ?
#
loop_
_entity_poly.entity_id
_entity_poly.type
_entity_poly.pdbx_seq_one_letter_code
_entity_poly.pdbx_strand_id
1 'polypeptide(L)'
;MAENQEVPAGMKRALEILTSVLQAANGDYLEKSMLIVPDVEADSDETQKRDALTKLLETLASDDPGLSLSDENIADVKAFFEKLYGGQVKFRHRYSDVCNVVFDYKDCELDPTNVPYPVSRLADNMGKVLTSMLEDRPRSEQADSVRKLCDHIELEKTRLLHYTEQMKMMCSFEERSTQLDEQIKEQQEKTESEIKRLEDDSLKRIEEEKREAQRENVSVLGVFTGIVVAFVAGLTFSSSILQSIDRASIYRLCAMATVIGVFLFDTIAILLSFLGKVTRVECPDLAKIVKIANFIALVFLAAAVFARFFIPMPAYN
;
A
#
# COMPACT_ATOMS: atom_id res chain seq x y z
N MET A 1 19.18 -46.83 -25.13
CA MET A 1 19.80 -46.23 -23.93
C MET A 1 21.12 -45.59 -24.35
N ALA A 2 21.12 -44.28 -24.55
CA ALA A 2 22.31 -43.44 -24.56
C ALA A 2 21.83 -42.09 -24.03
N GLU A 3 22.08 -41.87 -22.75
CA GLU A 3 21.63 -40.73 -21.97
C GLU A 3 22.46 -39.52 -22.41
N ASN A 4 21.79 -38.50 -22.94
CA ASN A 4 22.40 -37.28 -23.44
C ASN A 4 22.80 -36.43 -22.22
N GLN A 5 24.03 -36.59 -21.77
CA GLN A 5 24.55 -35.92 -20.57
C GLN A 5 24.84 -34.46 -20.93
N GLU A 6 23.92 -33.56 -20.55
CA GLU A 6 24.08 -32.11 -20.72
C GLU A 6 25.34 -31.63 -19.99
N VAL A 7 26.25 -31.03 -20.76
CA VAL A 7 27.47 -30.41 -20.21
C VAL A 7 27.05 -29.27 -19.28
N PRO A 8 27.54 -29.24 -18.02
CA PRO A 8 27.17 -28.22 -17.04
C PRO A 8 27.43 -26.80 -17.58
N ALA A 9 26.49 -25.88 -17.38
CA ALA A 9 26.55 -24.51 -17.90
C ALA A 9 27.86 -23.76 -17.57
N GLY A 10 28.48 -24.07 -16.42
CA GLY A 10 29.77 -23.51 -16.03
C GLY A 10 30.95 -23.95 -16.91
N MET A 11 30.92 -25.17 -17.44
CA MET A 11 31.97 -25.72 -18.31
C MET A 11 31.87 -25.14 -19.73
N LYS A 12 30.66 -24.85 -20.22
CA LYS A 12 30.46 -24.08 -21.47
C LYS A 12 31.04 -22.67 -21.36
N ARG A 13 30.75 -21.95 -20.28
CA ARG A 13 31.30 -20.61 -20.02
C ARG A 13 32.83 -20.61 -19.95
N ALA A 14 33.42 -21.60 -19.29
CA ALA A 14 34.87 -21.73 -19.20
C ALA A 14 35.52 -21.98 -20.57
N LEU A 15 34.90 -22.81 -21.42
CA LEU A 15 35.35 -23.06 -22.78
C LEU A 15 35.20 -21.82 -23.68
N GLU A 16 34.11 -21.07 -23.56
CA GLU A 16 33.92 -19.79 -24.27
C GLU A 16 34.99 -18.76 -23.90
N ILE A 17 35.31 -18.63 -22.60
CA ILE A 17 36.37 -17.74 -22.13
C ILE A 17 37.73 -18.19 -22.68
N LEU A 18 38.07 -19.48 -22.58
CA LEU A 18 39.33 -20.01 -23.12
C LEU A 18 39.44 -19.82 -24.64
N THR A 19 38.34 -19.98 -25.37
CA THR A 19 38.31 -19.77 -26.83
C THR A 19 38.48 -18.29 -27.16
N SER A 20 37.87 -17.38 -26.38
CA SER A 20 38.05 -15.93 -26.55
C SER A 20 39.49 -15.47 -26.24
N VAL A 21 40.13 -16.05 -25.21
CA VAL A 21 41.52 -15.76 -24.84
C VAL A 21 42.48 -16.31 -25.89
N LEU A 22 42.21 -17.49 -26.44
CA LEU A 22 43.01 -18.07 -27.53
C LEU A 22 42.82 -17.31 -28.85
N GLN A 23 41.63 -16.76 -29.13
CA GLN A 23 41.41 -15.86 -30.26
C GLN A 23 42.14 -14.52 -30.06
N ALA A 24 42.14 -13.96 -28.84
CA ALA A 24 42.90 -12.76 -28.50
C ALA A 24 44.43 -12.98 -28.54
N ALA A 25 44.90 -14.22 -28.33
CA ALA A 25 46.32 -14.55 -28.36
C ALA A 25 46.87 -14.86 -29.77
N ASN A 26 46.00 -15.10 -30.77
CA ASN A 26 46.41 -15.64 -32.07
C ASN A 26 46.02 -14.75 -33.28
N GLY A 27 45.54 -13.52 -33.03
CA GLY A 27 45.12 -12.59 -34.08
C GLY A 27 45.72 -11.19 -33.86
N ASP A 28 46.51 -10.77 -34.84
CA ASP A 28 46.96 -9.41 -35.14
C ASP A 28 47.81 -8.66 -34.10
N TYR A 29 49.00 -8.29 -34.57
CA TYR A 29 49.64 -7.04 -34.18
C TYR A 29 48.57 -5.96 -34.21
N LEU A 30 48.21 -5.43 -33.05
CA LEU A 30 47.48 -4.17 -32.97
C LEU A 30 48.28 -3.16 -33.79
N GLU A 31 47.83 -2.85 -35.01
CA GLU A 31 48.06 -1.53 -35.57
C GLU A 31 47.70 -0.58 -34.44
N LYS A 32 48.72 0.08 -33.90
CA LYS A 32 48.57 1.14 -32.89
C LYS A 32 47.63 2.15 -33.52
N SER A 33 46.34 2.06 -33.19
CA SER A 33 45.36 3.08 -33.52
C SER A 33 46.02 4.39 -33.12
N MET A 34 46.24 5.25 -34.10
CA MET A 34 46.89 6.54 -33.89
C MET A 34 45.78 7.53 -33.62
N LEU A 35 45.98 8.37 -32.60
CA LEU A 35 45.14 9.54 -32.35
C LEU A 35 44.90 10.29 -33.67
N ILE A 36 43.65 10.36 -34.11
CA ILE A 36 43.30 11.02 -35.37
C ILE A 36 43.28 12.53 -35.13
N VAL A 37 44.34 13.22 -35.57
CA VAL A 37 44.40 14.69 -35.60
C VAL A 37 43.83 15.16 -36.94
N PRO A 38 42.71 15.91 -36.96
CA PRO A 38 42.13 16.42 -38.20
C PRO A 38 43.10 17.38 -38.91
N ASP A 39 43.09 17.39 -40.24
CA ASP A 39 43.87 18.37 -41.00
C ASP A 39 43.19 19.74 -40.98
N VAL A 40 43.97 20.80 -40.78
CA VAL A 40 43.52 22.19 -40.82
C VAL A 40 44.67 23.08 -41.24
N GLU A 41 44.42 24.03 -42.14
CA GLU A 41 45.41 24.99 -42.57
C GLU A 41 45.15 26.36 -41.93
N ALA A 42 46.22 27.16 -41.83
CA ALA A 42 46.16 28.44 -41.12
C ALA A 42 45.13 29.41 -41.72
N ASP A 43 44.93 29.34 -43.04
CA ASP A 43 44.00 30.20 -43.78
C ASP A 43 42.71 29.44 -44.22
N SER A 44 42.42 28.28 -43.60
CA SER A 44 41.13 27.59 -43.76
C SER A 44 39.95 28.47 -43.33
N ASP A 45 38.78 28.26 -43.95
CA ASP A 45 37.57 29.00 -43.59
C ASP A 45 37.07 28.66 -42.17
N GLU A 46 36.23 29.54 -41.61
CA GLU A 46 35.69 29.37 -40.25
C GLU A 46 34.93 28.05 -40.06
N THR A 47 34.22 27.55 -41.07
CA THR A 47 33.43 26.32 -40.96
C THR A 47 34.35 25.11 -40.89
N GLN A 48 35.36 25.06 -41.74
CA GLN A 48 36.39 24.01 -41.73
C GLN A 48 37.14 23.99 -40.39
N LYS A 49 37.54 25.15 -39.88
CA LYS A 49 38.21 25.27 -38.57
C LYS A 49 37.31 24.79 -37.42
N ARG A 50 36.00 25.09 -37.47
CA ARG A 50 35.04 24.62 -36.46
C ARG A 50 34.85 23.11 -36.50
N ASP A 51 34.61 22.54 -37.68
CA ASP A 51 34.45 21.09 -37.84
C ASP A 51 35.71 20.32 -37.41
N ALA A 52 36.89 20.84 -37.79
CA ALA A 52 38.17 20.24 -37.40
C ALA A 52 38.38 20.31 -35.88
N LEU A 53 38.04 21.44 -35.24
CA LEU A 53 38.11 21.57 -33.78
C LEU A 53 37.16 20.59 -33.08
N THR A 54 35.90 20.51 -33.51
CA THR A 54 34.91 19.59 -32.94
C THR A 54 35.40 18.15 -32.99
N LYS A 55 35.84 17.68 -34.17
CA LYS A 55 36.38 16.33 -34.34
C LYS A 55 37.58 16.06 -33.46
N LEU A 56 38.49 17.02 -33.32
CA LEU A 56 39.63 16.85 -32.43
C LEU A 56 39.18 16.71 -30.97
N LEU A 57 38.25 17.54 -30.51
CA LEU A 57 37.74 17.46 -29.13
C LEU A 57 37.04 16.13 -28.88
N GLU A 58 36.27 15.62 -29.83
CA GLU A 58 35.67 14.28 -29.75
C GLU A 58 36.74 13.18 -29.66
N THR A 59 37.80 13.25 -30.49
CA THR A 59 38.92 12.31 -30.42
C THR A 59 39.63 12.37 -29.06
N LEU A 60 39.84 13.57 -28.51
CA LEU A 60 40.49 13.75 -27.20
C LEU A 60 39.61 13.35 -26.02
N ALA A 61 38.28 13.31 -26.21
CA ALA A 61 37.31 12.82 -25.23
C ALA A 61 37.13 11.30 -25.29
N SER A 62 37.42 10.67 -26.44
CA SER A 62 37.21 9.24 -26.69
C SER A 62 37.81 8.34 -25.61
N ASP A 63 37.07 7.30 -25.23
CA ASP A 63 37.47 6.29 -24.27
C ASP A 63 38.34 5.17 -24.88
N ASP A 64 38.40 5.08 -26.22
CA ASP A 64 39.19 4.11 -26.97
C ASP A 64 40.68 4.13 -26.54
N PRO A 65 41.23 3.03 -26.02
CA PRO A 65 42.65 2.92 -25.65
C PRO A 65 43.60 3.28 -26.80
N GLY A 66 43.20 3.01 -28.04
CA GLY A 66 43.92 3.38 -29.25
C GLY A 66 43.99 4.89 -29.48
N LEU A 67 43.00 5.64 -29.04
CA LEU A 67 42.93 7.10 -29.17
C LEU A 67 43.43 7.83 -27.91
N SER A 68 44.18 7.14 -27.04
CA SER A 68 44.77 7.78 -25.87
C SER A 68 45.87 8.78 -26.27
N LEU A 69 45.84 9.96 -25.65
CA LEU A 69 46.85 10.99 -25.90
C LEU A 69 48.21 10.53 -25.34
N SER A 70 49.14 10.21 -26.24
CA SER A 70 50.54 9.89 -25.94
C SER A 70 51.46 11.10 -26.13
N ASP A 71 52.65 11.09 -25.52
CA ASP A 71 53.65 12.17 -25.67
C ASP A 71 54.03 12.43 -27.14
N GLU A 72 54.03 11.39 -27.98
CA GLU A 72 54.29 11.49 -29.42
C GLU A 72 53.18 12.28 -30.13
N ASN A 73 51.92 12.07 -29.74
CA ASN A 73 50.77 12.73 -30.37
C ASN A 73 50.53 14.16 -29.85
N ILE A 74 51.10 14.53 -28.68
CA ILE A 74 51.02 15.91 -28.19
C ILE A 74 51.64 16.88 -29.20
N ALA A 75 52.75 16.50 -29.86
CA ALA A 75 53.38 17.34 -30.88
C ALA A 75 52.44 17.63 -32.06
N ASP A 76 51.72 16.60 -32.54
CA ASP A 76 50.78 16.73 -33.66
C ASP A 76 49.57 17.61 -33.28
N VAL A 77 49.03 17.41 -32.07
CA VAL A 77 47.93 18.21 -31.54
C VAL A 77 48.35 19.66 -31.30
N LYS A 78 49.59 19.92 -30.87
CA LYS A 78 50.14 21.28 -30.79
C LYS A 78 50.21 21.92 -32.17
N ALA A 79 50.77 21.22 -33.15
CA ALA A 79 50.86 21.72 -34.52
C ALA A 79 49.47 22.04 -35.10
N PHE A 80 48.47 21.21 -34.79
CA PHE A 80 47.07 21.51 -35.12
C PHE A 80 46.61 22.83 -34.53
N PHE A 81 46.80 23.07 -33.22
CA PHE A 81 46.38 24.32 -32.59
C PHE A 81 47.18 25.55 -33.06
N GLU A 82 48.45 25.38 -33.39
CA GLU A 82 49.28 26.42 -34.00
C GLU A 82 48.74 26.87 -35.36
N LYS A 83 48.30 25.92 -36.20
CA LYS A 83 47.63 26.21 -37.47
C LYS A 83 46.23 26.78 -37.26
N LEU A 84 45.40 26.14 -36.41
CA LEU A 84 44.01 26.52 -36.16
C LEU A 84 43.87 27.99 -35.75
N TYR A 85 44.65 28.40 -34.74
CA TYR A 85 44.67 29.77 -34.21
C TYR A 85 45.67 30.69 -34.92
N GLY A 86 46.41 30.18 -35.90
CA GLY A 86 47.26 30.95 -36.79
C GLY A 86 46.50 31.53 -37.99
N GLY A 87 47.27 32.06 -38.95
CA GLY A 87 46.76 32.60 -40.21
C GLY A 87 46.53 34.12 -40.19
N GLN A 88 46.10 34.66 -41.33
CA GLN A 88 45.86 36.11 -41.45
C GLN A 88 44.61 36.56 -40.67
N VAL A 89 43.59 35.70 -40.61
CA VAL A 89 42.34 35.95 -39.90
C VAL A 89 42.34 35.16 -38.59
N LYS A 90 42.25 35.87 -37.47
CA LYS A 90 42.20 35.26 -36.13
C LYS A 90 40.91 34.45 -35.97
N PHE A 91 41.06 33.13 -35.89
CA PHE A 91 39.96 32.23 -35.55
C PHE A 91 39.61 32.34 -34.07
N ARG A 92 38.30 32.34 -33.76
CA ARG A 92 37.80 32.29 -32.39
C ARG A 92 36.83 31.13 -32.26
N HIS A 93 37.20 30.13 -31.45
CA HIS A 93 36.29 29.04 -31.11
C HIS A 93 35.02 29.58 -30.44
N ARG A 94 33.89 28.94 -30.74
CA ARG A 94 32.60 29.32 -30.15
C ARG A 94 32.33 28.50 -28.93
N TYR A 95 31.91 29.18 -27.87
CA TYR A 95 31.46 28.55 -26.64
C TYR A 95 30.33 27.53 -26.87
N SER A 96 29.41 27.84 -27.79
CA SER A 96 28.30 26.93 -28.15
C SER A 96 28.78 25.59 -28.71
N ASP A 97 29.87 25.59 -29.46
CA ASP A 97 30.38 24.37 -30.10
C ASP A 97 31.03 23.47 -29.05
N VAL A 98 31.80 24.07 -28.13
CA VAL A 98 32.39 23.36 -26.97
C VAL A 98 31.30 22.80 -26.06
N CYS A 99 30.25 23.59 -25.80
CA CYS A 99 29.11 23.15 -25.01
C CYS A 99 28.44 21.91 -25.62
N ASN A 100 28.21 21.89 -26.94
CA ASN A 100 27.60 20.74 -27.60
C ASN A 100 28.46 19.47 -27.43
N VAL A 101 29.77 19.57 -27.70
CA VAL A 101 30.69 18.43 -27.54
C VAL A 101 30.65 17.89 -26.12
N VAL A 102 30.72 18.74 -25.10
CA VAL A 102 30.71 18.30 -23.69
C VAL A 102 29.37 17.66 -23.31
N PHE A 103 28.24 18.24 -23.75
CA PHE A 103 26.90 17.75 -23.43
C PHE A 103 26.49 16.50 -24.20
N ASP A 104 27.14 16.18 -25.33
CA ASP A 104 26.90 14.91 -26.04
C ASP A 104 27.31 13.69 -25.19
N TYR A 105 28.19 13.88 -24.21
CA TYR A 105 28.61 12.84 -23.26
C TYR A 105 27.82 12.83 -21.95
N LYS A 106 26.74 13.62 -21.82
CA LYS A 106 25.98 13.77 -20.56
C LYS A 106 25.44 12.44 -19.98
N ASP A 107 25.19 11.47 -20.84
CA ASP A 107 24.58 10.17 -20.50
C ASP A 107 25.63 9.05 -20.41
N CYS A 108 26.93 9.35 -20.56
CA CYS A 108 28.02 8.39 -20.42
C CYS A 108 28.28 8.01 -18.96
N GLU A 109 29.05 6.94 -18.76
CA GLU A 109 29.44 6.48 -17.43
C GLU A 109 30.20 7.58 -16.65
N LEU A 110 29.83 7.74 -15.38
CA LEU A 110 30.38 8.76 -14.50
C LEU A 110 31.66 8.27 -13.84
N ASP A 111 32.62 9.19 -13.68
CA ASP A 111 33.80 8.99 -12.86
C ASP A 111 33.48 9.16 -11.36
N PRO A 112 34.46 8.92 -10.45
CA PRO A 112 34.27 9.08 -9.00
C PRO A 112 33.91 10.51 -8.55
N THR A 113 34.10 11.50 -9.43
CA THR A 113 33.76 12.92 -9.18
C THR A 113 32.36 13.29 -9.70
N ASN A 114 31.58 12.31 -10.17
CA ASN A 114 30.25 12.47 -10.76
C ASN A 114 30.23 13.20 -12.11
N VAL A 115 31.35 13.25 -12.82
CA VAL A 115 31.44 13.80 -14.17
C VAL A 115 31.49 12.65 -15.18
N PRO A 116 30.87 12.74 -16.36
CA PRO A 116 31.07 11.75 -17.41
C PRO A 116 32.55 11.56 -17.74
N TYR A 117 33.01 10.32 -17.73
CA TYR A 117 34.41 9.97 -17.91
C TYR A 117 35.06 10.57 -19.18
N PRO A 118 34.39 10.61 -20.36
CA PRO A 118 34.91 11.28 -21.55
C PRO A 118 35.21 12.78 -21.35
N VAL A 119 34.41 13.47 -20.54
CA VAL A 119 34.54 14.92 -20.28
C VAL A 119 35.72 15.20 -19.36
N SER A 120 35.91 14.38 -18.32
CA SER A 120 37.10 14.47 -17.46
C SER A 120 38.37 14.18 -18.24
N ARG A 121 38.35 13.15 -19.10
CA ARG A 121 39.46 12.82 -20.00
C ARG A 121 39.77 13.96 -20.96
N LEU A 122 38.76 14.57 -21.57
CA LEU A 122 38.91 15.72 -22.47
C LEU A 122 39.62 16.88 -21.76
N ALA A 123 39.15 17.24 -20.56
CA ALA A 123 39.74 18.32 -19.76
C ALA A 123 41.23 18.03 -19.43
N ASP A 124 41.53 16.80 -19.00
CA ASP A 124 42.90 16.39 -18.66
C ASP A 124 43.83 16.41 -19.89
N ASN A 125 43.36 15.87 -21.02
CA ASN A 125 44.11 15.84 -22.27
C ASN A 125 44.40 17.25 -22.79
N MET A 126 43.40 18.13 -22.78
CA MET A 126 43.57 19.53 -23.14
C MET A 126 44.52 20.28 -22.20
N GLY A 127 44.49 19.97 -20.90
CA GLY A 127 45.43 20.50 -19.91
C GLY A 127 46.88 20.11 -20.20
N LYS A 128 47.13 18.86 -20.61
CA LYS A 128 48.47 18.39 -21.03
C LYS A 128 48.97 19.12 -22.27
N VAL A 129 48.11 19.26 -23.29
CA VAL A 129 48.43 19.98 -24.53
C VAL A 129 48.80 21.43 -24.21
N LEU A 130 47.97 22.13 -23.43
CA LEU A 130 48.24 23.51 -23.02
C LEU A 130 49.57 23.64 -22.27
N THR A 131 49.84 22.73 -21.32
CA THR A 131 51.08 22.73 -20.54
C THR A 131 52.29 22.62 -21.47
N SER A 132 52.27 21.67 -22.41
CA SER A 132 53.35 21.51 -23.39
C SER A 132 53.53 22.73 -24.29
N MET A 133 52.45 23.40 -24.71
CA MET A 133 52.55 24.64 -25.49
C MET A 133 53.19 25.79 -24.71
N LEU A 134 52.88 25.90 -23.42
CA LEU A 134 53.42 26.96 -22.54
C LEU A 134 54.89 26.73 -22.20
N GLU A 135 55.34 25.47 -22.12
CA GLU A 135 56.75 25.12 -21.97
C GLU A 135 57.57 25.52 -23.20
N ASP A 136 57.07 25.23 -24.41
CA ASP A 136 57.75 25.57 -25.66
C ASP A 136 57.79 27.08 -25.92
N ARG A 137 56.65 27.76 -25.72
CA ARG A 137 56.50 29.21 -25.98
C ARG A 137 55.59 29.85 -24.93
N PRO A 138 56.15 30.37 -23.81
CA PRO A 138 55.37 30.95 -22.71
C PRO A 138 54.51 32.17 -23.09
N ARG A 139 54.81 32.82 -24.23
CA ARG A 139 54.10 34.00 -24.74
C ARG A 139 53.61 33.78 -26.18
N SER A 140 52.77 32.78 -26.36
CA SER A 140 52.14 32.43 -27.65
C SER A 140 50.66 32.84 -27.67
N GLU A 141 50.23 33.60 -28.68
CA GLU A 141 48.80 33.96 -28.86
C GLU A 141 47.93 32.71 -29.08
N GLN A 142 48.49 31.68 -29.71
CA GLN A 142 47.84 30.39 -29.91
C GLN A 142 47.67 29.65 -28.57
N ALA A 143 48.70 29.64 -27.72
CA ALA A 143 48.59 29.07 -26.37
C ALA A 143 47.55 29.81 -25.52
N ASP A 144 47.46 31.14 -25.65
CA ASP A 144 46.41 31.94 -25.00
C ASP A 144 44.99 31.58 -25.50
N SER A 145 44.86 31.22 -26.78
CA SER A 145 43.60 30.79 -27.37
C SER A 145 43.22 29.38 -26.92
N VAL A 146 44.19 28.46 -26.80
CA VAL A 146 44.00 27.12 -26.22
C VAL A 146 43.65 27.21 -24.74
N ARG A 147 44.28 28.12 -23.98
CA ARG A 147 43.93 28.36 -22.57
C ARG A 147 42.47 28.76 -22.40
N LYS A 148 41.96 29.67 -23.24
CA LYS A 148 40.52 30.04 -23.24
C LYS A 148 39.61 28.85 -23.57
N LEU A 149 40.05 27.97 -24.47
CA LEU A 149 39.31 26.74 -24.79
C LEU A 149 39.28 25.79 -23.59
N CYS A 150 40.40 25.59 -22.89
CA CYS A 150 40.46 24.83 -21.64
C CYS A 150 39.52 25.44 -20.58
N ASP A 151 39.52 26.77 -20.42
CA ASP A 151 38.61 27.47 -19.51
C ASP A 151 37.13 27.20 -19.85
N HIS A 152 36.78 27.12 -21.14
CA HIS A 152 35.43 26.78 -21.59
C HIS A 152 35.06 25.31 -21.32
N ILE A 153 35.99 24.38 -21.56
CA ILE A 153 35.78 22.95 -21.27
C ILE A 153 35.59 22.75 -19.76
N GLU A 154 36.41 23.38 -18.92
CA GLU A 154 36.31 23.24 -17.46
C GLU A 154 35.01 23.85 -16.92
N LEU A 155 34.55 24.96 -17.51
CA LEU A 155 33.26 25.55 -17.19
C LEU A 155 32.10 24.61 -17.53
N GLU A 156 32.13 23.97 -18.70
CA GLU A 156 31.09 23.02 -19.10
C GLU A 156 31.16 21.70 -18.32
N LYS A 157 32.36 21.22 -17.99
CA LYS A 157 32.57 20.11 -17.05
C LYS A 157 31.91 20.39 -15.71
N THR A 158 32.14 21.59 -15.16
CA THR A 158 31.51 22.03 -13.90
C THR A 158 29.99 22.09 -14.03
N ARG A 159 29.44 22.58 -15.14
CA ARG A 159 27.99 22.60 -15.36
C ARG A 159 27.41 21.21 -15.45
N LEU A 160 28.10 20.29 -16.12
CA LEU A 160 27.68 18.92 -16.27
C LEU A 160 27.69 18.17 -14.93
N LEU A 161 28.66 18.44 -14.07
CA LEU A 161 28.67 17.96 -12.67
C LEU A 161 27.39 18.36 -11.92
N HIS A 162 27.01 19.64 -11.97
CA HIS A 162 25.79 20.08 -11.29
C HIS A 162 24.53 19.45 -11.90
N TYR A 163 24.53 19.20 -13.21
CA TYR A 163 23.43 18.51 -13.90
C TYR A 163 23.32 17.04 -13.44
N THR A 164 24.43 16.30 -13.37
CA THR A 164 24.44 14.90 -12.95
C THR A 164 24.06 14.76 -11.47
N GLU A 165 24.52 15.66 -10.60
CA GLU A 165 24.13 15.67 -9.18
C GLU A 165 22.63 15.94 -9.00
N GLN A 166 22.08 16.90 -9.74
CA GLN A 166 20.63 17.16 -9.73
C GLN A 166 19.83 15.95 -10.23
N MET A 167 20.30 15.29 -11.28
CA MET A 167 19.66 14.07 -11.79
C MET A 167 19.66 12.94 -10.75
N LYS A 168 20.79 12.70 -10.08
CA LYS A 168 20.88 11.71 -8.98
C LYS A 168 19.90 12.02 -7.86
N MET A 169 19.79 13.29 -7.46
CA MET A 169 18.80 13.69 -6.45
C MET A 169 17.37 13.43 -6.93
N MET A 170 17.06 13.70 -8.20
CA MET A 170 15.74 13.44 -8.77
C MET A 170 15.41 11.93 -8.80
N CYS A 171 16.35 11.08 -9.21
CA CYS A 171 16.20 9.63 -9.14
C CYS A 171 15.95 9.16 -7.70
N SER A 172 16.74 9.63 -6.72
CA SER A 172 16.54 9.28 -5.31
C SER A 172 15.21 9.77 -4.73
N PHE A 173 14.66 10.85 -5.29
CA PHE A 173 13.35 11.36 -4.92
C PHE A 173 12.25 10.50 -5.53
N GLU A 174 12.38 10.11 -6.79
CA GLU A 174 11.47 9.20 -7.47
C GLU A 174 11.40 7.85 -6.77
N GLU A 175 12.54 7.25 -6.41
CA GLU A 175 12.61 6.00 -5.62
C GLU A 175 11.91 6.11 -4.26
N ARG A 176 12.06 7.24 -3.57
CA ARG A 176 11.33 7.48 -2.31
C ARG A 176 9.84 7.68 -2.54
N SER A 177 9.45 8.30 -3.65
CA SER A 177 8.05 8.49 -4.01
C SER A 177 7.39 7.15 -4.30
N THR A 178 8.03 6.27 -5.07
CA THR A 178 7.50 4.94 -5.36
C THR A 178 7.38 4.09 -4.10
N GLN A 179 8.37 4.15 -3.19
CA GLN A 179 8.29 3.48 -1.90
C GLN A 179 7.14 4.00 -1.03
N LEU A 180 6.89 5.32 -1.03
CA LEU A 180 5.75 5.91 -0.32
C LEU A 180 4.41 5.44 -0.91
N ASP A 181 4.30 5.36 -2.23
CA ASP A 181 3.09 4.87 -2.90
C ASP A 181 2.80 3.41 -2.54
N GLU A 182 3.83 2.56 -2.47
CA GLU A 182 3.70 1.17 -2.00
C GLU A 182 3.22 1.11 -0.54
N GLN A 183 3.80 1.91 0.36
CA GLN A 183 3.37 1.97 1.76
C GLN A 183 1.93 2.46 1.93
N ILE A 184 1.51 3.46 1.15
CA ILE A 184 0.13 3.95 1.15
C ILE A 184 -0.82 2.84 0.73
N LYS A 185 -0.47 2.09 -0.32
CA LYS A 185 -1.29 0.97 -0.79
C LYS A 185 -1.44 -0.12 0.26
N GLU A 186 -0.34 -0.53 0.90
CA GLU A 186 -0.38 -1.52 1.99
C GLU A 186 -1.24 -1.05 3.17
N GLN A 187 -1.12 0.22 3.56
CA GLN A 187 -1.94 0.80 4.63
C GLN A 187 -3.43 0.86 4.26
N GLN A 188 -3.75 1.17 3.01
CA GLN A 188 -5.12 1.16 2.50
C GLN A 188 -5.73 -0.25 2.58
N GLU A 189 -5.03 -1.26 2.07
CA GLU A 189 -5.48 -2.66 2.11
C GLU A 189 -5.69 -3.14 3.56
N LYS A 190 -4.77 -2.79 4.47
CA LYS A 190 -4.91 -3.11 5.89
C LYS A 190 -6.14 -2.43 6.51
N THR A 191 -6.32 -1.14 6.25
CA THR A 191 -7.44 -0.36 6.78
C THR A 191 -8.78 -0.91 6.25
N GLU A 192 -8.87 -1.23 4.97
CA GLU A 192 -10.06 -1.84 4.38
C GLU A 192 -10.38 -3.20 5.02
N SER A 193 -9.35 -4.02 5.26
CA SER A 193 -9.54 -5.30 5.95
C SER A 193 -10.01 -5.15 7.39
N GLU A 194 -9.55 -4.12 8.11
CA GLU A 194 -9.98 -3.82 9.48
C GLU A 194 -11.42 -3.28 9.50
N ILE A 195 -11.78 -2.39 8.58
CA ILE A 195 -13.16 -1.90 8.43
C ILE A 195 -14.10 -3.07 8.19
N LYS A 196 -13.78 -3.95 7.24
CA LYS A 196 -14.63 -5.10 6.91
C LYS A 196 -14.83 -6.04 8.10
N ARG A 197 -13.78 -6.27 8.90
CA ARG A 197 -13.90 -7.05 10.14
C ARG A 197 -14.80 -6.37 11.17
N LEU A 198 -14.67 -5.05 11.35
CA LEU A 198 -15.50 -4.30 12.27
C LEU A 198 -16.97 -4.27 11.83
N GLU A 199 -17.23 -4.15 10.53
CA GLU A 199 -18.57 -4.25 9.95
C GLU A 199 -19.18 -5.63 10.21
N ASP A 200 -18.46 -6.70 9.90
CA ASP A 200 -18.91 -8.08 10.12
C ASP A 200 -19.20 -8.36 11.62
N ASP A 201 -18.33 -7.91 12.51
CA ASP A 201 -18.53 -8.08 13.96
C ASP A 201 -19.70 -7.24 14.49
N SER A 202 -19.88 -6.03 13.96
CA SER A 202 -21.03 -5.17 14.31
C SER A 202 -22.34 -5.77 13.81
N LEU A 203 -22.37 -6.30 12.59
CA LEU A 203 -23.54 -6.99 12.03
C LEU A 203 -23.93 -8.21 12.85
N LYS A 204 -22.95 -9.03 13.28
CA LYS A 204 -23.21 -10.19 14.16
C LYS A 204 -23.82 -9.76 15.49
N ARG A 205 -23.28 -8.72 16.13
CA ARG A 205 -23.83 -8.19 17.40
C ARG A 205 -25.26 -7.68 17.23
N ILE A 206 -25.53 -6.92 16.17
CA ILE A 206 -26.87 -6.41 15.86
C ILE A 206 -27.83 -7.59 15.60
N GLU A 207 -27.39 -8.63 14.89
CA GLU A 207 -28.22 -9.81 14.63
C GLU A 207 -28.52 -10.60 15.91
N GLU A 208 -27.54 -10.73 16.82
CA GLU A 208 -27.72 -11.34 18.14
C GLU A 208 -28.69 -10.54 19.01
N GLU A 209 -28.51 -9.23 19.12
CA GLU A 209 -29.40 -8.32 19.87
C GLU A 209 -30.82 -8.35 19.29
N LYS A 210 -30.95 -8.32 17.96
CA LYS A 210 -32.24 -8.45 17.28
C LYS A 210 -32.92 -9.77 17.62
N ARG A 211 -32.18 -10.88 17.63
CA ARG A 211 -32.71 -12.21 17.96
C ARG A 211 -33.16 -12.28 19.43
N GLU A 212 -32.40 -11.69 20.34
CA GLU A 212 -32.78 -11.60 21.77
C GLU A 212 -34.05 -10.77 21.94
N ALA A 213 -34.12 -9.59 21.33
CA ALA A 213 -35.31 -8.72 21.36
C ALA A 213 -36.54 -9.40 20.73
N GLN A 214 -36.38 -10.12 19.62
CA GLN A 214 -37.47 -10.90 19.02
C GLN A 214 -37.99 -11.98 19.97
N ARG A 215 -37.09 -12.69 20.66
CA ARG A 215 -37.46 -13.73 21.62
C ARG A 215 -38.23 -13.14 22.81
N GLU A 216 -37.79 -12.00 23.33
CA GLU A 216 -38.50 -11.30 24.40
C GLU A 216 -39.89 -10.86 23.95
N ASN A 217 -40.01 -10.25 22.76
CA ASN A 217 -41.30 -9.83 22.19
C ASN A 217 -42.28 -10.98 22.01
N VAL A 218 -41.83 -12.12 21.46
CA VAL A 218 -42.67 -13.33 21.31
C VAL A 218 -43.12 -13.84 22.68
N SER A 219 -42.24 -13.82 23.67
CA SER A 219 -42.56 -14.27 25.02
C SER A 219 -43.59 -13.37 25.71
N VAL A 220 -43.45 -12.04 25.60
CA VAL A 220 -44.43 -11.06 26.11
C VAL A 220 -45.79 -11.25 25.42
N LEU A 221 -45.81 -11.39 24.09
CA LEU A 221 -47.04 -11.62 23.33
C LEU A 221 -47.72 -12.95 23.74
N GLY A 222 -46.94 -14.00 23.99
CA GLY A 222 -47.44 -15.28 24.47
C GLY A 222 -48.13 -15.17 25.84
N VAL A 223 -47.51 -14.45 26.79
CA VAL A 223 -48.13 -14.18 28.10
C VAL A 223 -49.41 -13.37 27.95
N PHE A 224 -49.39 -12.30 27.15
CA PHE A 224 -50.56 -11.46 26.94
C PHE A 224 -51.73 -12.28 26.39
N THR A 225 -51.46 -13.14 25.40
CA THR A 225 -52.45 -14.06 24.84
C THR A 225 -53.00 -15.02 25.90
N GLY A 226 -52.13 -15.61 26.73
CA GLY A 226 -52.54 -16.49 27.82
C GLY A 226 -53.45 -15.80 28.85
N ILE A 227 -53.13 -14.55 29.22
CA ILE A 227 -53.95 -13.74 30.16
C ILE A 227 -55.31 -13.44 29.54
N VAL A 228 -55.36 -13.04 28.27
CA VAL A 228 -56.63 -12.78 27.55
C VAL A 228 -57.49 -14.04 27.49
N VAL A 229 -56.90 -15.20 27.16
CA VAL A 229 -57.61 -16.49 27.13
C VAL A 229 -58.15 -16.86 28.51
N ALA A 230 -57.35 -16.72 29.57
CA ALA A 230 -57.79 -16.98 30.94
C ALA A 230 -58.95 -16.06 31.35
N PHE A 231 -58.90 -14.78 30.97
CA PHE A 231 -59.97 -13.82 31.25
C PHE A 231 -61.28 -14.18 30.52
N VAL A 232 -61.21 -14.52 29.22
CA VAL A 232 -62.37 -14.95 28.44
C VAL A 232 -62.96 -16.26 28.99
N ALA A 233 -62.12 -17.23 29.35
CA ALA A 233 -62.57 -18.46 30.00
C ALA A 233 -63.26 -18.14 31.34
N GLY A 234 -62.68 -17.24 32.14
CA GLY A 234 -63.26 -16.81 33.41
C GLY A 234 -64.62 -16.15 33.28
N LEU A 235 -64.80 -15.27 32.30
CA LEU A 235 -66.11 -14.67 31.99
C LEU A 235 -67.14 -15.73 31.58
N THR A 236 -66.72 -16.68 30.74
CA THR A 236 -67.59 -17.77 30.26
C THR A 236 -68.04 -18.66 31.41
N PHE A 237 -67.13 -19.10 32.27
CA PHE A 237 -67.49 -19.92 33.43
C PHE A 237 -68.33 -19.15 34.46
N SER A 238 -68.04 -17.87 34.67
CA SER A 238 -68.84 -17.01 35.57
C SER A 238 -70.28 -16.92 35.09
N SER A 239 -70.49 -16.75 33.78
CA SER A 239 -71.83 -16.74 33.16
C SER A 239 -72.55 -18.08 33.39
N SER A 240 -71.88 -19.22 33.17
CA SER A 240 -72.45 -20.55 33.39
C SER A 240 -72.85 -20.82 34.85
N ILE A 241 -72.04 -20.33 35.80
CA ILE A 241 -72.36 -20.39 37.24
C ILE A 241 -73.61 -19.53 37.51
N LEU A 242 -73.66 -18.29 37.04
CA LEU A 242 -74.81 -17.41 37.23
C LEU A 242 -76.10 -17.98 36.63
N GLN A 243 -76.03 -18.61 35.46
CA GLN A 243 -77.17 -19.29 34.85
C GLN A 243 -77.67 -20.51 35.65
N SER A 244 -76.78 -21.13 36.42
CA SER A 244 -77.10 -22.31 37.24
C SER A 244 -77.63 -21.96 38.64
N ILE A 245 -77.80 -20.67 38.96
CA ILE A 245 -78.16 -20.20 40.31
C ILE A 245 -79.54 -20.69 40.78
N ASP A 246 -80.48 -20.84 39.85
CA ASP A 246 -81.85 -21.28 40.13
C ASP A 246 -81.96 -22.82 40.26
N ARG A 247 -81.06 -23.57 39.62
CA ARG A 247 -81.15 -25.04 39.52
C ARG A 247 -80.22 -25.78 40.48
N ALA A 248 -79.12 -25.16 40.88
CA ALA A 248 -78.11 -25.77 41.74
C ALA A 248 -78.30 -25.35 43.19
N SER A 249 -77.96 -26.25 44.13
CA SER A 249 -77.94 -25.85 45.54
C SER A 249 -76.81 -24.83 45.76
N ILE A 250 -77.06 -23.83 46.59
CA ILE A 250 -76.11 -22.75 46.86
C ILE A 250 -74.72 -23.28 47.26
N TYR A 251 -74.67 -24.37 48.04
CA TYR A 251 -73.41 -25.02 48.45
C TYR A 251 -72.64 -25.64 47.28
N ARG A 252 -73.32 -26.26 46.30
CA ARG A 252 -72.67 -26.81 45.10
C ARG A 252 -72.19 -25.70 44.18
N LEU A 253 -72.98 -24.64 44.05
CA LEU A 253 -72.65 -23.47 43.25
C LEU A 253 -71.41 -22.75 43.78
N CYS A 254 -71.38 -22.46 45.08
CA CYS A 254 -70.22 -21.85 45.74
C CYS A 254 -68.96 -22.73 45.64
N ALA A 255 -69.09 -24.05 45.80
CA ALA A 255 -67.95 -24.96 45.66
C ALA A 255 -67.40 -24.96 44.22
N MET A 256 -68.25 -25.05 43.20
CA MET A 256 -67.82 -25.00 41.79
C MET A 256 -67.21 -23.63 41.44
N ALA A 257 -67.81 -22.54 41.88
CA ALA A 257 -67.27 -21.19 41.69
C ALA A 257 -65.88 -21.02 42.33
N THR A 258 -65.68 -21.57 43.52
CA THR A 258 -64.39 -21.52 44.24
C THR A 258 -63.32 -22.32 43.50
N VAL A 259 -63.63 -23.54 43.05
CA VAL A 259 -62.68 -24.39 42.30
C VAL A 259 -62.25 -23.71 40.99
N ILE A 260 -63.21 -23.15 40.24
CA ILE A 260 -62.92 -22.45 38.99
C ILE A 260 -62.12 -21.17 39.26
N GLY A 261 -62.48 -20.41 40.30
CA GLY A 261 -61.77 -19.20 40.69
C GLY A 261 -60.31 -19.45 41.04
N VAL A 262 -60.03 -20.51 41.81
CA VAL A 262 -58.66 -20.94 42.13
C VAL A 262 -57.90 -21.35 40.87
N PHE A 263 -58.51 -22.16 40.00
CA PHE A 263 -57.87 -22.58 38.75
C PHE A 263 -57.47 -21.39 37.86
N LEU A 264 -58.37 -20.41 37.71
CA LEU A 264 -58.10 -19.20 36.92
C LEU A 264 -57.03 -18.31 37.57
N PHE A 265 -57.10 -18.14 38.89
CA PHE A 265 -56.13 -17.37 39.65
C PHE A 265 -54.72 -17.98 39.58
N ASP A 266 -54.61 -19.30 39.76
CA ASP A 266 -53.34 -20.03 39.62
C ASP A 266 -52.80 -19.93 38.19
N THR A 267 -53.66 -20.06 37.18
CA THR A 267 -53.26 -19.91 35.76
C THR A 267 -52.68 -18.52 35.49
N ILE A 268 -53.35 -17.45 35.94
CA ILE A 268 -52.86 -16.07 35.79
C ILE A 268 -51.56 -15.86 36.58
N ALA A 269 -51.45 -16.40 37.79
CA ALA A 269 -50.25 -16.27 38.61
C ALA A 269 -49.04 -17.00 38.01
N ILE A 270 -49.24 -18.18 37.39
CA ILE A 270 -48.21 -18.91 36.64
C ILE A 270 -47.75 -18.09 35.43
N LEU A 271 -48.69 -17.51 34.67
CA LEU A 271 -48.37 -16.67 33.50
C LEU A 271 -47.60 -15.39 33.88
N LEU A 272 -48.00 -14.72 34.97
CA LEU A 272 -47.28 -13.54 35.49
C LEU A 272 -45.89 -13.91 36.05
N SER A 273 -45.78 -15.07 36.71
CA SER A 273 -44.48 -15.59 37.18
C SER A 273 -43.55 -15.94 36.01
N PHE A 274 -44.10 -16.50 34.93
CA PHE A 274 -43.37 -16.76 33.71
C PHE A 274 -42.91 -15.45 33.03
N LEU A 275 -43.76 -14.42 33.01
CA LEU A 275 -43.39 -13.10 32.49
C LEU A 275 -42.23 -12.46 33.27
N GLY A 276 -42.27 -12.51 34.60
CA GLY A 276 -41.18 -12.01 35.45
C GLY A 276 -39.85 -12.72 35.16
N LYS A 277 -39.90 -14.05 34.94
CA LYS A 277 -38.70 -14.82 34.55
C LYS A 277 -38.15 -14.44 33.19
N VAL A 278 -39.02 -14.22 32.19
CA VAL A 278 -38.59 -13.83 30.83
C VAL A 278 -38.02 -12.41 30.84
N THR A 279 -38.66 -11.48 31.55
CA THR A 279 -38.23 -10.07 31.65
C THR A 279 -37.10 -9.85 32.65
N ARG A 280 -36.63 -10.91 33.32
CA ARG A 280 -35.63 -10.86 34.42
C ARG A 280 -36.04 -9.92 35.57
N VAL A 281 -37.33 -9.71 35.75
CA VAL A 281 -37.90 -8.98 36.89
C VAL A 281 -38.44 -10.01 37.88
N GLU A 282 -37.71 -10.22 38.97
CA GLU A 282 -38.16 -11.13 40.03
C GLU A 282 -39.27 -10.49 40.87
N CYS A 283 -40.41 -11.17 40.98
CA CYS A 283 -41.51 -10.80 41.86
C CYS A 283 -41.61 -11.81 43.03
N PRO A 284 -40.75 -11.71 44.05
CA PRO A 284 -40.69 -12.69 45.15
C PRO A 284 -42.00 -12.77 45.96
N ASP A 285 -42.82 -11.72 45.93
CA ASP A 285 -44.06 -11.66 46.68
C ASP A 285 -45.23 -12.37 45.99
N LEU A 286 -45.16 -12.62 44.67
CA LEU A 286 -46.24 -13.30 43.94
C LEU A 286 -46.45 -14.73 44.46
N ALA A 287 -45.37 -15.46 44.74
CA ALA A 287 -45.45 -16.81 45.28
C ALA A 287 -46.06 -16.85 46.69
N LYS A 288 -45.84 -15.81 47.51
CA LYS A 288 -46.47 -15.69 48.84
C LYS A 288 -47.97 -15.42 48.70
N ILE A 289 -48.34 -14.49 47.81
CA ILE A 289 -49.73 -14.14 47.52
C ILE A 289 -50.50 -15.39 47.06
N VAL A 290 -49.93 -16.20 46.15
CA VAL A 290 -50.56 -17.45 45.68
C VAL A 290 -50.83 -18.43 46.81
N LYS A 291 -49.83 -18.67 47.68
CA LYS A 291 -50.00 -19.58 48.83
C LYS A 291 -51.11 -19.11 49.78
N ILE A 292 -51.18 -17.81 50.06
CA ILE A 292 -52.21 -17.23 50.93
C ILE A 292 -53.59 -17.36 50.27
N ALA A 293 -53.72 -17.01 48.98
CA ALA A 293 -54.97 -17.12 48.25
C ALA A 293 -55.49 -18.56 48.20
N ASN A 294 -54.63 -19.54 47.92
CA ASN A 294 -55.01 -20.96 47.86
C ASN A 294 -55.39 -21.51 49.24
N PHE A 295 -54.72 -21.06 50.31
CA PHE A 295 -55.11 -21.39 51.67
C PHE A 295 -56.50 -20.85 52.03
N ILE A 296 -56.78 -19.58 51.71
CA ILE A 296 -58.10 -18.96 51.93
C ILE A 296 -59.18 -19.70 51.15
N ALA A 297 -58.93 -20.03 49.88
CA ALA A 297 -59.89 -20.74 49.05
C ALA A 297 -60.17 -22.16 49.56
N LEU A 298 -59.16 -22.85 50.08
CA LEU A 298 -59.32 -24.17 50.68
C LEU A 298 -60.18 -24.11 51.95
N VAL A 299 -59.97 -23.10 52.80
CA VAL A 299 -60.83 -22.86 53.99
C VAL A 299 -62.27 -22.58 53.56
N PHE A 300 -62.47 -21.78 52.51
CA PHE A 300 -63.80 -21.48 51.98
C PHE A 300 -64.50 -22.72 51.40
N LEU A 301 -63.77 -23.57 50.67
CA LEU A 301 -64.27 -24.84 50.16
C LEU A 301 -64.67 -25.79 51.30
N ALA A 302 -63.82 -25.91 52.32
CA ALA A 302 -64.10 -26.74 53.50
C ALA A 302 -65.33 -26.24 54.27
N ALA A 303 -65.49 -24.93 54.42
CA ALA A 303 -66.68 -24.33 55.03
C ALA A 303 -67.95 -24.61 54.21
N ALA A 304 -67.90 -24.52 52.88
CA ALA A 304 -69.04 -24.84 52.02
C ALA A 304 -69.46 -26.32 52.11
N VAL A 305 -68.49 -27.23 52.23
CA VAL A 305 -68.75 -28.68 52.42
C VAL A 305 -69.28 -28.97 53.82
N PHE A 306 -68.70 -28.35 54.86
CA PHE A 306 -69.13 -28.51 56.24
C PHE A 306 -70.55 -27.96 56.46
N ALA A 307 -70.86 -26.79 55.89
CA ALA A 307 -72.20 -26.20 55.95
C ALA A 307 -73.24 -27.11 55.27
N ARG A 308 -72.89 -27.78 54.17
CA ARG A 308 -73.76 -28.79 53.54
C ARG A 308 -74.00 -30.00 54.45
N PHE A 309 -73.01 -30.41 55.25
CA PHE A 309 -73.13 -31.58 56.13
C PHE A 309 -73.96 -31.29 57.39
N PHE A 310 -73.85 -30.07 57.95
CA PHE A 310 -74.51 -29.68 59.20
C PHE A 310 -75.88 -29.00 59.03
N ILE A 311 -76.17 -28.45 57.85
CA ILE A 311 -77.45 -27.77 57.57
C ILE A 311 -78.27 -28.64 56.60
N PRO A 312 -79.11 -29.57 57.10
CA PRO A 312 -80.07 -30.28 56.25
C PRO A 312 -81.15 -29.28 55.80
N MET A 313 -81.15 -28.96 54.51
CA MET A 313 -82.20 -28.15 53.90
C MET A 313 -83.37 -29.04 53.45
N PRO A 314 -84.61 -28.50 53.48
CA PRO A 314 -85.79 -29.22 53.03
C PRO A 314 -85.71 -29.54 51.54
N ALA A 315 -86.43 -30.58 51.12
CA ALA A 315 -86.58 -30.96 49.72
C ALA A 315 -87.08 -29.75 48.92
N TYR A 316 -86.26 -29.25 48.00
CA TYR A 316 -86.72 -28.39 46.91
C TYR A 316 -87.46 -29.27 45.91
N ASN A 317 -88.72 -28.94 45.63
CA ASN A 317 -89.43 -29.35 44.41
C ASN A 317 -88.94 -28.50 43.24
#